data_AF-A0A973RAZ2-F1
#
_entry.id   AF-A0A973RAZ2-F1
#
_cell.length_a   1.000
_cell.length_b   1.000
_cell.length_c   1.000
_cell.angle_alpha   90.00
_cell.angle_beta   90.00
_cell.angle_gamma   90.00
#
_symmetry.space_group_name_H-M   'P 1'
#
loop_
_entity.id
_entity.type
_entity.pdbx_description
1 polymer ?
#
loop_
_entity_poly.entity_id
_entity_poly.type
_entity_poly.pdbx_seq_one_letter_code
_entity_poly.pdbx_strand_id
1 'polypeptide(L)'
;MNAGTAHLTRLALRRERGIAPWWILLTATMGLVMVAYIDRNMGTYELKLAYTEVIHRNAFFQGLGGGFVEPRTEVLATWRSGGFLYLINAFAALMTVVRHTRREEDAGRSELVRAGVVGRRAPLTAALLVAGANSLIGGALAAAALIAAGLDPVGTLAYGAAIVAAGWVFAGVAAVAAQLASNARTATVIGLYVLGVAYVMRYAGDATGRLWLKALSPVGWSHLVSAYQGERWWLLGVSVAAAVVLCAVAYALVGRRDLGSGLLPERPGKESAPGLRGPVSLAWRLHRGLLAKWAVAMTAFAALGGALGPLARDFLSRPSIVVTNIANLLGVAQDDLLDGYMWYFILILAYCIALFPVLMIMRLRSEESSGRAEAVQSTPLTRVRWAAGHLVVAALGTVVLLALAALAFSTVYALLLGDFAAPRFLAAALSEAPAAWCVGALCLLAYGLLPRASVALCWVVWILTAALGQVVAPFYGVWGGTPFEPFHYVPNTVAGQPYGTVPVLVLLALTALLTTAGLLALRRRDFG
;
A
#
# COMPACT_ATOMS: atom_id res chain seq x y z
N MET A 1 -24.51 22.45 -21.15
CA MET A 1 -23.93 21.90 -19.89
C MET A 1 -22.61 21.14 -20.05
N ASN A 2 -22.29 20.60 -21.24
CA ASN A 2 -21.05 19.84 -21.53
C ASN A 2 -20.11 20.56 -22.52
N ALA A 3 -20.27 21.87 -22.72
CA ALA A 3 -19.36 22.65 -23.55
C ALA A 3 -17.93 22.55 -22.98
N GLY A 4 -16.93 22.37 -23.84
CA GLY A 4 -15.52 22.25 -23.44
C GLY A 4 -15.06 20.85 -23.01
N THR A 5 -15.95 19.84 -22.92
CA THR A 5 -15.56 18.47 -22.49
C THR A 5 -14.46 17.88 -23.37
N ALA A 6 -14.57 17.95 -24.70
CA ALA A 6 -13.57 17.39 -25.60
C ALA A 6 -12.17 18.00 -25.40
N HIS A 7 -12.11 19.32 -25.17
CA HIS A 7 -10.85 20.02 -24.94
C HIS A 7 -10.23 19.62 -23.60
N LEU A 8 -11.05 19.54 -22.54
CA LEU A 8 -10.62 19.08 -21.22
C LEU A 8 -10.17 17.62 -21.23
N THR A 9 -10.87 16.73 -21.95
CA THR A 9 -10.44 15.33 -22.11
C THR A 9 -9.09 15.25 -22.80
N ARG A 10 -8.89 16.01 -23.89
CA ARG A 10 -7.59 16.07 -24.59
C ARG A 10 -6.47 16.60 -23.67
N LEU A 11 -6.74 17.62 -22.87
CA LEU A 11 -5.78 18.15 -21.89
C LEU A 11 -5.46 17.12 -20.80
N ALA A 12 -6.48 16.47 -20.23
CA ALA A 12 -6.31 15.45 -19.21
C ALA A 12 -5.51 14.25 -19.74
N LEU A 13 -5.78 13.78 -20.97
CA LEU A 13 -4.97 12.74 -21.62
C LEU A 13 -3.50 13.14 -21.78
N ARG A 14 -3.22 14.39 -22.17
CA ARG A 14 -1.83 14.89 -22.27
C ARG A 14 -1.13 14.88 -20.93
N ARG A 15 -1.83 15.26 -19.86
CA ARG A 15 -1.30 15.25 -18.48
C ARG A 15 -1.13 13.84 -17.91
N GLU A 16 -1.95 12.89 -18.37
CA GLU A 16 -1.83 11.48 -17.98
C GLU A 16 -0.68 10.74 -18.66
N ARG A 17 -0.03 11.30 -19.70
CA ARG A 17 1.07 10.63 -20.41
C ARG A 17 2.26 10.23 -19.52
N GLY A 18 2.48 10.93 -18.40
CA GLY A 18 3.54 10.58 -17.45
C GLY A 18 3.15 9.51 -16.42
N ILE A 19 1.85 9.18 -16.27
CA ILE A 19 1.34 8.34 -15.17
C ILE A 19 0.57 7.13 -15.70
N ALA A 20 -0.38 7.34 -16.61
CA ALA A 20 -1.24 6.27 -17.12
C ALA A 20 -0.47 5.11 -17.78
N PRO A 21 0.61 5.34 -18.57
CA PRO A 21 1.37 4.23 -19.15
C PRO A 21 1.96 3.29 -18.10
N TRP A 22 2.35 3.78 -16.92
CA TRP A 22 2.88 2.93 -15.86
C TRP A 22 1.81 2.02 -15.25
N TRP A 23 0.59 2.52 -15.06
CA TRP A 23 -0.53 1.69 -14.60
C TRP A 23 -0.94 0.65 -15.63
N ILE A 24 -1.00 1.06 -16.90
CA ILE A 24 -1.32 0.17 -18.02
C ILE A 24 -0.26 -0.90 -18.17
N LEU A 25 1.03 -0.52 -18.15
CA LEU A 25 2.16 -1.44 -18.22
C LEU A 25 2.12 -2.43 -17.06
N LEU A 26 1.96 -1.96 -15.82
CA LEU A 26 1.84 -2.81 -14.64
C LEU A 26 0.68 -3.81 -14.78
N THR A 27 -0.47 -3.37 -15.33
CA THR A 27 -1.63 -4.22 -15.52
C THR A 27 -1.37 -5.30 -16.59
N ALA A 28 -0.76 -4.93 -17.71
CA ALA A 28 -0.48 -5.84 -18.80
C ALA A 28 0.65 -6.83 -18.49
N THR A 29 1.71 -6.39 -17.81
CA THR A 29 2.89 -7.23 -17.54
C THR A 29 2.69 -8.17 -16.36
N MET A 30 1.96 -7.77 -15.32
CA MET A 30 1.79 -8.62 -14.14
C MET A 30 1.10 -9.96 -14.47
N GLY A 31 0.12 -9.95 -15.39
CA GLY A 31 -0.50 -11.19 -15.86
C GLY A 31 0.51 -12.15 -16.51
N LEU A 32 1.33 -11.62 -17.42
CA LEU A 32 2.41 -12.37 -18.08
C LEU A 32 3.45 -12.89 -17.09
N VAL A 33 3.87 -12.06 -16.14
CA VAL A 33 4.84 -12.45 -15.10
C VAL A 33 4.30 -13.62 -14.27
N MET A 34 3.00 -13.64 -13.97
CA MET A 34 2.40 -14.76 -13.23
C MET A 34 2.31 -16.04 -14.06
N VAL A 35 2.00 -15.96 -15.36
CA VAL A 35 2.05 -17.12 -16.26
C VAL A 35 3.47 -17.69 -16.30
N ALA A 36 4.46 -16.84 -16.59
CA ALA A 36 5.87 -17.25 -16.63
C ALA A 36 6.36 -17.83 -15.30
N TYR A 37 5.91 -17.26 -14.17
CA TYR A 37 6.23 -17.78 -12.84
C TYR A 37 5.68 -19.18 -12.63
N ILE A 38 4.42 -19.44 -13.03
CA ILE A 38 3.78 -20.75 -12.89
C ILE A 38 4.47 -21.76 -13.81
N ASP A 39 4.73 -21.42 -15.06
CA ASP A 39 5.38 -22.35 -15.98
C ASP A 39 6.81 -22.69 -15.54
N ARG A 40 7.53 -21.72 -14.97
CA ARG A 40 8.90 -21.91 -14.46
C ARG A 40 8.96 -22.73 -13.17
N ASN A 41 8.06 -22.49 -12.22
CA ASN A 41 8.14 -23.06 -10.87
C ASN A 41 7.14 -24.19 -10.61
N MET A 42 6.13 -24.34 -11.45
CA MET A 42 5.02 -25.30 -11.33
C MET A 42 4.70 -25.91 -12.71
N GLY A 43 5.72 -26.33 -13.46
CA GLY A 43 5.55 -26.81 -14.83
C GLY A 43 4.73 -28.11 -14.96
N THR A 44 4.75 -28.99 -13.94
CA THR A 44 4.01 -30.27 -13.98
C THR A 44 2.62 -30.17 -13.36
N TYR A 45 1.74 -31.08 -13.76
CA TYR A 45 0.39 -31.17 -13.20
C TYR A 45 0.41 -31.50 -11.70
N GLU A 46 1.31 -32.38 -11.24
CA GLU A 46 1.37 -32.75 -9.81
C GLU A 46 1.74 -31.55 -8.93
N LEU A 47 2.67 -30.69 -9.40
CA LEU A 47 3.04 -29.47 -8.68
C LEU A 47 1.87 -28.47 -8.58
N LYS A 48 1.12 -28.31 -9.68
CA LYS A 48 -0.08 -27.45 -9.68
C LYS A 48 -1.16 -28.01 -8.75
N LEU A 49 -1.38 -29.33 -8.77
CA LEU A 49 -2.35 -30.00 -7.91
C LEU A 49 -2.00 -29.84 -6.43
N ALA A 50 -0.74 -30.13 -6.06
CA ALA A 50 -0.26 -29.94 -4.70
C ALA A 50 -0.42 -28.48 -4.24
N TYR A 51 -0.17 -27.52 -5.14
CA TYR A 51 -0.37 -26.11 -4.83
C TYR A 51 -1.84 -25.74 -4.62
N THR A 52 -2.75 -26.26 -5.45
CA THR A 52 -4.20 -26.06 -5.25
C THR A 52 -4.70 -26.65 -3.95
N GLU A 53 -4.18 -27.81 -3.53
CA GLU A 53 -4.55 -28.43 -2.25
C GLU A 53 -4.15 -27.56 -1.05
N VAL A 54 -2.99 -26.91 -1.10
CA VAL A 54 -2.56 -25.92 -0.11
C VAL A 54 -3.53 -24.73 -0.07
N ILE A 55 -3.98 -24.25 -1.24
CA ILE A 55 -4.98 -23.17 -1.31
C ILE A 55 -6.31 -23.62 -0.72
N HIS A 56 -6.84 -24.78 -1.11
CA HIS A 56 -8.15 -25.28 -0.67
C HIS A 56 -8.20 -25.58 0.83
N ARG A 57 -7.07 -25.92 1.45
CA ARG A 57 -7.01 -26.18 2.90
C ARG A 57 -6.82 -24.91 3.74
N ASN A 58 -6.58 -23.76 3.11
CA ASN A 58 -6.18 -22.55 3.83
C ASN A 58 -7.07 -21.34 3.51
N ALA A 59 -7.85 -20.92 4.52
CA ALA A 59 -8.72 -19.76 4.44
C ALA A 59 -8.00 -18.46 4.05
N PHE A 60 -6.73 -18.28 4.43
CA PHE A 60 -5.97 -17.09 4.05
C PHE A 60 -5.68 -17.06 2.55
N PHE A 61 -5.22 -18.17 1.97
CA PHE A 61 -4.99 -18.26 0.53
C PHE A 61 -6.30 -18.13 -0.25
N GLN A 62 -7.36 -18.80 0.18
CA GLN A 62 -8.70 -18.60 -0.40
C GLN A 62 -9.11 -17.12 -0.37
N GLY A 63 -8.83 -16.43 0.75
CA GLY A 63 -9.05 -15.00 0.92
C GLY A 63 -8.20 -14.12 -0.02
N LEU A 64 -7.04 -14.56 -0.50
CA LEU A 64 -6.21 -13.76 -1.41
C LEU A 64 -6.73 -13.74 -2.85
N GLY A 65 -7.04 -14.91 -3.41
CA GLY A 65 -7.38 -15.04 -4.84
C GLY A 65 -8.75 -15.64 -5.15
N GLY A 66 -9.41 -16.28 -4.18
CA GLY A 66 -10.68 -17.00 -4.37
C GLY A 66 -10.66 -18.44 -3.82
N GLY A 67 -11.82 -18.95 -3.43
CA GLY A 67 -11.96 -20.27 -2.79
C GLY A 67 -11.91 -21.48 -3.72
N PHE A 68 -12.17 -21.30 -5.03
CA PHE A 68 -12.16 -22.38 -6.02
C PHE A 68 -11.05 -22.12 -7.05
N VAL A 69 -10.14 -23.08 -7.17
CA VAL A 69 -8.93 -23.02 -8.00
C VAL A 69 -8.71 -24.40 -8.60
N GLU A 70 -8.45 -24.45 -9.90
CA GLU A 70 -8.13 -25.66 -10.64
C GLU A 70 -6.63 -25.71 -10.96
N PRO A 71 -6.01 -26.89 -11.09
CA PRO A 71 -4.58 -27.05 -11.38
C PRO A 71 -4.23 -26.76 -12.85
N ARG A 72 -4.64 -25.59 -13.34
CA ARG A 72 -4.43 -25.08 -14.70
C ARG A 72 -3.65 -23.77 -14.65
N THR A 73 -2.76 -23.54 -15.62
CA THR A 73 -1.86 -22.37 -15.62
C THR A 73 -2.66 -21.06 -15.62
N GLU A 74 -3.64 -20.95 -16.50
CA GLU A 74 -4.51 -19.80 -16.69
C GLU A 74 -5.35 -19.48 -15.44
N VAL A 75 -5.85 -20.51 -14.75
CA VAL A 75 -6.63 -20.37 -13.51
C VAL A 75 -5.73 -19.91 -12.37
N LEU A 76 -4.56 -20.53 -12.21
CA LEU A 76 -3.60 -20.15 -11.18
C LEU A 76 -3.03 -18.74 -11.42
N ALA A 77 -2.76 -18.39 -12.67
CA ALA A 77 -2.22 -17.08 -13.04
C ALA A 77 -3.22 -15.97 -12.73
N THR A 78 -4.49 -16.16 -13.09
CA THR A 78 -5.55 -15.20 -12.79
C THR A 78 -5.96 -15.17 -11.33
N TRP A 79 -5.93 -16.31 -10.62
CA TRP A 79 -6.13 -16.33 -9.18
C TRP A 79 -5.06 -15.51 -8.44
N ARG A 80 -3.79 -15.66 -8.84
CA ARG A 80 -2.65 -14.99 -8.21
C ARG A 80 -2.55 -13.50 -8.58
N SER A 81 -2.86 -13.13 -9.82
CA SER A 81 -2.79 -11.75 -10.30
C SER A 81 -4.09 -10.96 -10.11
N GLY A 82 -5.26 -11.61 -10.18
CA GLY A 82 -6.57 -10.97 -10.28
C GLY A 82 -6.91 -10.09 -9.08
N GLY A 83 -6.66 -10.59 -7.87
CA GLY A 83 -6.88 -9.82 -6.64
C GLY A 83 -6.12 -8.47 -6.65
N PHE A 84 -4.87 -8.48 -7.12
CA PHE A 84 -4.05 -7.27 -7.22
C PHE A 84 -4.43 -6.42 -8.42
N LEU A 85 -4.69 -7.00 -9.59
CA LEU A 85 -4.96 -6.26 -10.82
C LEU A 85 -6.30 -5.53 -10.79
N TYR A 86 -7.35 -6.14 -10.22
CA TYR A 86 -8.62 -5.47 -10.01
C TYR A 86 -8.46 -4.27 -9.06
N LEU A 87 -7.70 -4.44 -7.98
CA LEU A 87 -7.44 -3.41 -6.98
C LEU A 87 -6.58 -2.27 -7.53
N ILE A 88 -5.53 -2.59 -8.27
CA ILE A 88 -4.62 -1.64 -8.93
C ILE A 88 -5.38 -0.79 -9.94
N ASN A 89 -6.19 -1.41 -10.80
CA ASN A 89 -6.94 -0.65 -11.80
C ASN A 89 -8.05 0.20 -11.16
N ALA A 90 -8.75 -0.32 -10.14
CA ALA A 90 -9.68 0.46 -9.33
C ALA A 90 -9.02 1.68 -8.67
N PHE A 91 -7.85 1.47 -8.07
CA PHE A 91 -7.05 2.54 -7.47
C PHE A 91 -6.60 3.58 -8.49
N ALA A 92 -6.09 3.14 -9.65
CA ALA A 92 -5.62 4.01 -10.72
C ALA A 92 -6.76 4.88 -11.28
N ALA A 93 -7.94 4.29 -11.52
CA ALA A 93 -9.13 4.99 -11.98
C ALA A 93 -9.61 6.03 -10.94
N LEU A 94 -9.69 5.64 -9.67
CA LEU A 94 -10.04 6.53 -8.56
C LEU A 94 -9.08 7.72 -8.48
N MET A 95 -7.78 7.47 -8.51
CA MET A 95 -6.76 8.52 -8.42
C MET A 95 -6.81 9.45 -9.64
N THR A 96 -7.12 8.92 -10.83
CA THR A 96 -7.28 9.70 -12.05
C THR A 96 -8.47 10.66 -11.93
N VAL A 97 -9.62 10.18 -11.44
CA VAL A 97 -10.81 11.03 -11.26
C VAL A 97 -10.55 12.15 -10.25
N VAL A 98 -9.99 11.84 -9.08
CA VAL A 98 -9.69 12.87 -8.05
C VAL A 98 -8.67 13.89 -8.56
N ARG A 99 -7.66 13.45 -9.33
CA ARG A 99 -6.61 14.30 -9.90
C ARG A 99 -7.15 15.33 -10.89
N HIS A 100 -8.11 14.94 -11.73
CA HIS A 100 -8.69 15.82 -12.76
C HIS A 100 -9.99 16.51 -12.32
N THR A 101 -10.39 16.33 -11.07
CA THR A 101 -11.52 17.04 -10.46
C THR A 101 -11.02 17.85 -9.26
N ARG A 102 -11.07 17.30 -8.05
CA ARG A 102 -10.78 18.03 -6.82
C ARG A 102 -9.38 18.59 -6.73
N ARG A 103 -8.37 17.90 -7.26
CA ARG A 103 -7.00 18.42 -7.22
C ARG A 103 -6.81 19.64 -8.15
N GLU A 104 -7.65 19.78 -9.16
CA GLU A 104 -7.70 21.00 -10.00
C GLU A 104 -8.47 22.13 -9.31
N GLU A 105 -9.49 21.79 -8.51
CA GLU A 105 -10.21 22.77 -7.68
C GLU A 105 -9.33 23.31 -6.54
N ASP A 106 -8.71 22.42 -5.75
CA ASP A 106 -7.81 22.80 -4.65
C ASP A 106 -6.64 23.69 -5.09
N ALA A 107 -6.23 23.57 -6.36
CA ALA A 107 -5.13 24.34 -6.93
C ALA A 107 -5.56 25.64 -7.61
N GLY A 108 -6.85 26.03 -7.51
CA GLY A 108 -7.41 27.24 -8.13
C GLY A 108 -7.53 27.20 -9.66
N ARG A 109 -6.90 26.23 -10.33
CA ARG A 109 -6.93 26.10 -11.81
C ARG A 109 -8.33 25.93 -12.37
N SER A 110 -9.21 25.26 -11.62
CA SER A 110 -10.60 25.07 -12.04
C SER A 110 -11.38 26.37 -12.20
N GLU A 111 -11.03 27.43 -11.45
CA GLU A 111 -11.70 28.73 -11.51
C GLU A 111 -11.39 29.42 -12.83
N LEU A 112 -10.11 29.44 -13.22
CA LEU A 112 -9.63 29.97 -14.49
C LEU A 112 -10.26 29.23 -15.69
N VAL A 113 -10.36 27.90 -15.60
CA VAL A 113 -10.98 27.09 -16.65
C VAL A 113 -12.49 27.37 -16.75
N ARG A 114 -13.17 27.56 -15.62
CA ARG A 114 -14.61 27.86 -15.57
C ARG A 114 -14.95 29.30 -15.93
N ALA A 115 -13.99 30.21 -15.95
CA ALA A 115 -14.16 31.56 -16.50
C ALA A 115 -14.30 31.56 -18.03
N GLY A 116 -13.86 30.49 -18.71
CA GLY A 116 -14.08 30.28 -20.14
C GLY A 116 -15.44 29.65 -20.48
N VAL A 117 -15.65 29.30 -21.75
CA VAL A 117 -16.88 28.64 -22.24
C VAL A 117 -16.88 27.14 -21.90
N VAL A 118 -16.80 26.83 -20.61
CA VAL A 118 -16.74 25.46 -20.08
C VAL A 118 -17.96 25.20 -19.20
N GLY A 119 -18.71 24.16 -19.55
CA GLY A 119 -19.90 23.77 -18.78
C GLY A 119 -19.55 23.16 -17.43
N ARG A 120 -20.42 23.36 -16.43
CA ARG A 120 -20.24 22.85 -15.05
C ARG A 120 -19.97 21.35 -14.94
N ARG A 121 -20.52 20.54 -15.86
CA ARG A 121 -20.33 19.07 -15.88
C ARG A 121 -19.09 18.64 -16.68
N ALA A 122 -18.45 19.55 -17.42
CA ALA A 122 -17.38 19.20 -18.34
C ALA A 122 -16.11 18.64 -17.65
N PRO A 123 -15.61 19.21 -16.53
CA PRO A 123 -14.44 18.66 -15.84
C PRO A 123 -14.67 17.24 -15.31
N LEU A 124 -15.83 16.99 -14.69
CA LEU A 124 -16.19 15.66 -14.20
C LEU A 124 -16.29 14.65 -15.35
N THR A 125 -16.93 15.03 -16.45
CA THR A 125 -17.06 14.17 -17.63
C THR A 125 -15.71 13.86 -18.26
N ALA A 126 -14.83 14.84 -18.38
CA ALA A 126 -13.47 14.64 -18.88
C ALA A 126 -12.68 13.67 -17.99
N ALA A 127 -12.76 13.83 -16.66
CA ALA A 127 -12.09 12.95 -15.71
C ALA A 127 -12.61 11.51 -15.79
N LEU A 128 -13.92 11.30 -15.89
CA LEU A 128 -14.54 9.98 -16.06
C LEU A 128 -14.17 9.32 -17.39
N LEU A 129 -14.17 10.08 -18.49
CA LEU A 129 -13.75 9.58 -19.80
C LEU A 129 -12.30 9.12 -19.81
N VAL A 130 -11.39 9.91 -19.23
CA VAL A 130 -9.96 9.55 -19.16
C VAL A 130 -9.74 8.35 -18.24
N ALA A 131 -10.35 8.32 -17.06
CA ALA A 131 -10.26 7.17 -16.16
C ALA A 131 -10.82 5.89 -16.81
N GLY A 132 -12.01 5.99 -17.43
CA GLY A 132 -12.65 4.88 -18.12
C GLY A 132 -11.85 4.37 -19.31
N ALA A 133 -11.28 5.26 -20.13
CA ALA A 133 -10.44 4.90 -21.26
C ALA A 133 -9.12 4.26 -20.80
N ASN A 134 -8.46 4.79 -19.78
CA ASN A 134 -7.24 4.20 -19.24
C ASN A 134 -7.49 2.79 -18.69
N SER A 135 -8.60 2.60 -17.96
CA SER A 135 -8.99 1.26 -17.49
C SER A 135 -9.30 0.31 -18.63
N LEU A 136 -10.00 0.76 -19.67
CA LEU A 136 -10.31 -0.04 -20.86
C LEU A 136 -9.03 -0.48 -21.59
N ILE A 137 -8.11 0.46 -21.83
CA ILE A 137 -6.82 0.17 -22.46
C ILE A 137 -6.01 -0.80 -21.61
N GLY A 138 -5.95 -0.60 -20.29
CA GLY A 138 -5.24 -1.50 -19.37
C GLY A 138 -5.77 -2.93 -19.42
N GLY A 139 -7.09 -3.11 -19.33
CA GLY A 139 -7.71 -4.45 -19.41
C GLY A 139 -7.59 -5.08 -20.79
N ALA A 140 -7.75 -4.30 -21.86
CA ALA A 140 -7.61 -4.80 -23.24
C ALA A 140 -6.18 -5.23 -23.56
N LEU A 141 -5.17 -4.46 -23.12
CA LEU A 141 -3.76 -4.83 -23.32
C LEU A 141 -3.37 -6.04 -22.46
N ALA A 142 -3.88 -6.15 -21.23
CA ALA A 142 -3.69 -7.35 -20.43
C ALA A 142 -4.30 -8.59 -21.10
N ALA A 143 -5.50 -8.47 -21.67
CA ALA A 143 -6.12 -9.56 -22.43
C ALA A 143 -5.32 -9.90 -23.69
N ALA A 144 -4.92 -8.90 -24.48
CA ALA A 144 -4.11 -9.10 -25.68
C ALA A 144 -2.76 -9.77 -25.37
N ALA A 145 -2.10 -9.36 -24.29
CA ALA A 145 -0.86 -9.96 -23.82
C ALA A 145 -1.02 -11.43 -23.46
N LEU A 146 -2.06 -11.78 -22.71
CA LEU A 146 -2.32 -13.16 -22.30
C LEU A 146 -2.75 -14.05 -23.48
N ILE A 147 -3.54 -13.54 -24.43
CA ILE A 147 -3.86 -14.25 -25.67
C ILE A 147 -2.58 -14.49 -26.49
N ALA A 148 -1.71 -13.49 -26.60
CA ALA A 148 -0.42 -13.64 -27.27
C ALA A 148 0.52 -14.64 -26.57
N ALA A 149 0.35 -14.84 -25.26
CA ALA A 149 1.03 -15.88 -24.49
C ALA A 149 0.38 -17.28 -24.62
N GLY A 150 -0.67 -17.42 -25.43
CA GLY A 150 -1.30 -18.70 -25.75
C GLY A 150 -2.44 -19.13 -24.81
N LEU A 151 -2.95 -18.24 -23.95
CA LEU A 151 -4.09 -18.55 -23.08
C LEU A 151 -5.42 -18.52 -23.86
N ASP A 152 -6.41 -19.29 -23.39
CA ASP A 152 -7.74 -19.34 -24.00
C ASP A 152 -8.37 -17.94 -24.17
N PRO A 153 -8.80 -17.54 -25.38
CA PRO A 153 -9.31 -16.20 -25.63
C PRO A 153 -10.56 -15.83 -24.82
N VAL A 154 -11.48 -16.76 -24.60
CA VAL A 154 -12.77 -16.48 -23.95
C VAL A 154 -12.55 -16.12 -22.48
N GLY A 155 -11.83 -16.96 -21.75
CA GLY A 155 -11.47 -16.70 -20.36
C GLY A 155 -10.60 -15.46 -20.22
N THR A 156 -9.68 -15.23 -21.17
CA THR A 156 -8.81 -14.05 -21.18
C THR A 156 -9.59 -12.75 -21.36
N LEU A 157 -10.57 -12.72 -22.26
CA LEU A 157 -11.43 -11.56 -22.47
C LEU A 157 -12.31 -11.29 -21.24
N ALA A 158 -12.85 -12.33 -20.61
CA ALA A 158 -13.60 -12.19 -19.37
C ALA A 158 -12.73 -11.62 -18.23
N TYR A 159 -11.48 -12.07 -18.12
CA TYR A 159 -10.51 -11.55 -17.16
C TYR A 159 -10.19 -10.07 -17.41
N GLY A 160 -9.87 -9.70 -18.65
CA GLY A 160 -9.64 -8.31 -19.05
C GLY A 160 -10.85 -7.43 -18.75
N ALA A 161 -12.06 -7.87 -19.11
CA ALA A 161 -13.29 -7.15 -18.83
C ALA A 161 -13.56 -6.99 -17.32
N ALA A 162 -13.23 -7.98 -16.50
CA ALA A 162 -13.34 -7.90 -15.04
C ALA A 162 -12.39 -6.85 -14.44
N ILE A 163 -11.19 -6.69 -15.00
CA ILE A 163 -10.26 -5.61 -14.66
C ILE A 163 -10.87 -4.25 -15.01
N VAL A 164 -11.39 -4.09 -16.23
CA VAL A 164 -12.03 -2.84 -16.68
C VAL A 164 -13.20 -2.46 -15.77
N ALA A 165 -14.07 -3.42 -15.47
CA ALA A 165 -15.26 -3.24 -14.65
C ALA A 165 -14.92 -2.70 -13.24
N ALA A 166 -13.89 -3.23 -12.59
CA ALA A 166 -13.41 -2.73 -11.30
C ALA A 166 -12.97 -1.25 -11.40
N GLY A 167 -12.22 -0.91 -12.46
CA GLY A 167 -11.81 0.47 -12.75
C GLY A 167 -12.99 1.42 -12.87
N TRP A 168 -14.01 1.04 -13.63
CA TRP A 168 -15.18 1.89 -13.88
C TRP A 168 -16.03 2.12 -12.63
N VAL A 169 -16.26 1.09 -11.81
CA VAL A 169 -17.00 1.26 -10.55
C VAL A 169 -16.27 2.24 -9.63
N PHE A 170 -14.95 2.10 -9.46
CA PHE A 170 -14.19 2.98 -8.58
C PHE A 170 -13.92 4.38 -9.15
N ALA A 171 -13.96 4.56 -10.47
CA ALA A 171 -14.08 5.89 -11.09
C ALA A 171 -15.40 6.57 -10.67
N GLY A 172 -16.52 5.83 -10.67
CA GLY A 172 -17.81 6.32 -10.18
C GLY A 172 -17.79 6.66 -8.68
N VAL A 173 -17.22 5.79 -7.85
CA VAL A 173 -17.04 6.06 -6.40
C VAL A 173 -16.23 7.35 -6.19
N ALA A 174 -15.12 7.50 -6.92
CA ALA A 174 -14.28 8.68 -6.85
C ALA A 174 -15.01 9.95 -7.31
N ALA A 175 -15.87 9.84 -8.33
CA ALA A 175 -16.68 10.95 -8.81
C ALA A 175 -17.67 11.43 -7.74
N VAL A 176 -18.34 10.51 -7.03
CA VAL A 176 -19.22 10.84 -5.90
C VAL A 176 -18.42 11.44 -4.74
N ALA A 177 -17.32 10.81 -4.35
CA ALA A 177 -16.44 11.29 -3.28
C ALA A 177 -15.91 12.70 -3.58
N ALA A 178 -15.56 12.96 -4.84
CA ALA A 178 -15.15 14.29 -5.30
C ALA A 178 -16.28 15.32 -5.22
N GLN A 179 -17.56 14.97 -5.15
CA GLN A 179 -18.60 15.97 -4.88
C GLN A 179 -18.86 16.17 -3.38
N LEU A 180 -18.72 15.11 -2.59
CA LEU A 180 -18.97 15.17 -1.14
C LEU A 180 -17.86 15.91 -0.38
N ALA A 181 -16.60 15.61 -0.68
CA ALA A 181 -15.45 16.13 0.03
C ALA A 181 -15.14 17.59 -0.32
N SER A 182 -14.69 18.42 0.63
CA SER A 182 -14.26 19.80 0.34
C SER A 182 -12.90 19.90 -0.37
N ASN A 183 -12.03 18.90 -0.19
CA ASN A 183 -10.69 18.87 -0.77
C ASN A 183 -10.33 17.49 -1.35
N ALA A 184 -9.29 17.45 -2.19
CA ALA A 184 -8.82 16.24 -2.87
C ALA A 184 -8.37 15.15 -1.90
N ARG A 185 -7.77 15.52 -0.77
CA ARG A 185 -7.33 14.55 0.25
C ARG A 185 -8.52 13.79 0.83
N THR A 186 -9.56 14.50 1.23
CA THR A 186 -10.79 13.89 1.78
C THR A 186 -11.49 13.04 0.73
N ALA A 187 -11.54 13.48 -0.54
CA ALA A 187 -12.09 12.70 -1.64
C ALA A 187 -11.33 11.37 -1.84
N THR A 188 -10.00 11.42 -1.87
CA THR A 188 -9.17 10.21 -1.95
C THR A 188 -9.41 9.29 -0.76
N VAL A 189 -9.47 9.82 0.47
CA VAL A 189 -9.69 8.99 1.67
C VAL A 189 -11.04 8.26 1.62
N ILE A 190 -12.11 8.96 1.24
CA ILE A 190 -13.44 8.33 1.10
C ILE A 190 -13.38 7.21 0.06
N GLY A 191 -12.81 7.47 -1.12
CA GLY A 191 -12.72 6.46 -2.18
C GLY A 191 -11.89 5.24 -1.77
N LEU A 192 -10.73 5.46 -1.14
CA LEU A 192 -9.87 4.36 -0.67
C LEU A 192 -10.51 3.57 0.47
N TYR A 193 -11.30 4.22 1.32
CA TYR A 193 -12.05 3.53 2.36
C TYR A 193 -13.09 2.59 1.75
N VAL A 194 -13.88 3.06 0.77
CA VAL A 194 -14.84 2.21 0.04
C VAL A 194 -14.13 1.05 -0.66
N LEU A 195 -12.97 1.30 -1.28
CA LEU A 195 -12.15 0.27 -1.92
C LEU A 195 -11.64 -0.78 -0.92
N GLY A 196 -11.13 -0.33 0.22
CA GLY A 196 -10.66 -1.20 1.30
C GLY A 196 -11.77 -2.06 1.88
N VAL A 197 -12.95 -1.48 2.18
CA VAL A 197 -14.12 -2.21 2.66
C VAL A 197 -14.57 -3.25 1.62
N ALA A 198 -14.65 -2.87 0.34
CA ALA A 198 -15.00 -3.80 -0.73
C ALA A 198 -14.00 -4.97 -0.80
N TYR A 199 -12.70 -4.70 -0.73
CA TYR A 199 -11.68 -5.74 -0.72
C TYR A 199 -11.79 -6.66 0.51
N VAL A 200 -11.96 -6.11 1.71
CA VAL A 200 -12.12 -6.89 2.96
C VAL A 200 -13.37 -7.76 2.92
N MET A 201 -14.51 -7.23 2.45
CA MET A 201 -15.72 -8.02 2.27
C MET A 201 -15.51 -9.18 1.28
N ARG A 202 -14.83 -8.92 0.17
CA ARG A 202 -14.46 -9.96 -0.82
C ARG A 202 -13.52 -11.00 -0.22
N TYR A 203 -12.47 -10.55 0.49
CA TYR A 203 -11.52 -11.41 1.19
C TYR A 203 -12.23 -12.32 2.19
N ALA A 204 -13.03 -11.73 3.09
CA ALA A 204 -13.77 -12.48 4.10
C ALA A 204 -14.78 -13.45 3.47
N GLY A 205 -15.44 -13.05 2.38
CA GLY A 205 -16.38 -13.91 1.66
C GLY A 205 -15.73 -15.19 1.11
N ASP A 206 -14.54 -15.08 0.53
CA ASP A 206 -13.81 -16.26 0.06
C ASP A 206 -13.15 -17.04 1.21
N ALA A 207 -12.57 -16.37 2.21
CA ALA A 207 -11.89 -17.02 3.33
C ALA A 207 -12.85 -17.79 4.26
N THR A 208 -14.09 -17.32 4.41
CA THR A 208 -15.10 -17.94 5.29
C THR A 208 -16.12 -18.80 4.55
N GLY A 209 -16.06 -18.83 3.21
CA GLY A 209 -17.09 -19.45 2.36
C GLY A 209 -18.44 -18.70 2.33
N ARG A 210 -18.56 -17.54 2.99
CA ARG A 210 -19.80 -16.73 3.01
C ARG A 210 -19.95 -15.91 1.74
N LEU A 211 -20.45 -16.54 0.68
CA LEU A 211 -20.54 -15.95 -0.67
C LEU A 211 -21.33 -14.63 -0.75
N TRP A 212 -22.27 -14.37 0.17
CA TRP A 212 -23.01 -13.10 0.19
C TRP A 212 -22.11 -11.88 0.45
N LEU A 213 -21.03 -12.03 1.24
CA LEU A 213 -20.04 -10.96 1.46
C LEU A 213 -19.32 -10.61 0.16
N LYS A 214 -18.99 -11.63 -0.64
CA LYS A 214 -18.39 -11.48 -1.96
C LYS A 214 -19.38 -10.88 -2.96
N ALA A 215 -20.65 -11.27 -2.90
CA ALA A 215 -21.70 -10.78 -3.80
C ALA A 215 -22.09 -9.31 -3.55
N LEU A 216 -21.87 -8.77 -2.35
CA LEU A 216 -22.07 -7.34 -2.07
C LEU A 216 -20.86 -6.46 -2.42
N SER A 217 -19.69 -7.07 -2.63
CA SER A 217 -18.46 -6.35 -2.90
C SER A 217 -18.30 -6.05 -4.40
N PRO A 218 -18.09 -4.77 -4.79
CA PRO A 218 -17.73 -4.44 -6.17
C PRO A 218 -16.44 -5.12 -6.66
N VAL A 219 -15.48 -5.35 -5.77
CA VAL A 219 -14.27 -6.12 -6.07
C VAL A 219 -14.57 -7.62 -6.18
N GLY A 220 -15.57 -8.08 -5.42
CA GLY A 220 -16.09 -9.45 -5.47
C GLY A 220 -16.75 -9.77 -6.81
N TRP A 221 -17.49 -8.84 -7.42
CA TRP A 221 -18.10 -9.03 -8.74
C TRP A 221 -17.07 -9.40 -9.81
N SER A 222 -15.92 -8.71 -9.86
CA SER A 222 -14.83 -9.05 -10.77
C SER A 222 -14.27 -10.46 -10.56
N HIS A 223 -14.18 -10.92 -9.31
CA HIS A 223 -13.77 -12.30 -9.02
C HIS A 223 -14.86 -13.33 -9.37
N LEU A 224 -16.13 -12.94 -9.22
CA LEU A 224 -17.26 -13.81 -9.55
C LEU A 224 -17.43 -13.99 -11.06
N VAL A 225 -16.82 -13.15 -11.91
CA VAL A 225 -16.81 -13.39 -13.37
C VAL A 225 -16.23 -14.78 -13.70
N SER A 226 -15.34 -15.32 -12.86
CA SER A 226 -14.80 -16.69 -12.98
C SER A 226 -14.17 -16.97 -14.34
N ALA A 227 -13.22 -16.13 -14.74
CA ALA A 227 -12.42 -16.33 -15.96
C ALA A 227 -11.80 -17.74 -15.99
N TYR A 228 -11.93 -18.43 -17.13
CA TYR A 228 -11.47 -19.81 -17.37
C TYR A 228 -12.21 -20.91 -16.61
N GLN A 229 -13.25 -20.55 -15.83
CA GLN A 229 -14.02 -21.44 -14.94
C GLN A 229 -15.53 -21.26 -15.13
N GLY A 230 -15.99 -21.11 -16.38
CA GLY A 230 -17.38 -20.85 -16.71
C GLY A 230 -17.75 -19.38 -16.50
N GLU A 231 -17.48 -18.57 -17.52
CA GLU A 231 -17.54 -17.11 -17.47
C GLU A 231 -18.97 -16.62 -17.18
N ARG A 232 -19.13 -15.92 -16.06
CA ARG A 232 -20.40 -15.31 -15.65
C ARG A 232 -20.48 -13.85 -16.14
N TRP A 233 -20.63 -13.68 -17.45
CA TRP A 233 -20.66 -12.36 -18.12
C TRP A 233 -21.67 -11.37 -17.53
N TRP A 234 -22.80 -11.85 -17.00
CA TRP A 234 -23.84 -11.01 -16.41
C TRP A 234 -23.35 -10.17 -15.22
N LEU A 235 -22.30 -10.61 -14.50
CA LEU A 235 -21.68 -9.85 -13.40
C LEU A 235 -20.93 -8.61 -13.86
N LEU A 236 -20.46 -8.60 -15.11
CA LEU A 236 -19.94 -7.37 -15.73
C LEU A 236 -21.08 -6.36 -15.89
N GLY A 237 -22.27 -6.82 -16.26
CA GLY A 237 -23.49 -6.00 -16.30
C GLY A 237 -23.81 -5.36 -14.95
N VAL A 238 -23.69 -6.11 -13.84
CA VAL A 238 -23.87 -5.57 -12.48
C VAL A 238 -22.86 -4.46 -12.17
N SER A 239 -21.58 -4.69 -12.50
CA SER A 239 -20.53 -3.69 -12.31
C SER A 239 -20.76 -2.42 -13.15
N VAL A 240 -21.16 -2.58 -14.41
CA VAL A 240 -21.49 -1.46 -15.30
C VAL A 240 -22.70 -0.69 -14.78
N ALA A 241 -23.76 -1.38 -14.35
CA ALA A 241 -24.95 -0.74 -13.78
C ALA A 241 -24.60 0.08 -12.52
N ALA A 242 -23.79 -0.48 -11.61
CA ALA A 242 -23.32 0.24 -10.44
C ALA A 242 -22.49 1.49 -10.81
N ALA A 243 -21.58 1.37 -11.78
CA ALA A 243 -20.79 2.51 -12.27
C ALA A 243 -21.68 3.62 -12.87
N VAL A 244 -22.71 3.26 -13.64
CA VAL A 244 -23.69 4.21 -14.20
C VAL A 244 -24.47 4.91 -13.09
N VAL A 245 -24.96 4.17 -12.09
CA VAL A 245 -25.68 4.74 -10.94
C VAL A 245 -24.79 5.71 -10.17
N LEU A 246 -23.54 5.34 -9.88
CA LEU A 246 -22.58 6.21 -9.21
C LEU A 246 -22.27 7.49 -10.02
N CYS A 247 -22.09 7.37 -11.33
CA CYS A 247 -21.93 8.51 -12.22
C CYS A 247 -23.17 9.42 -12.21
N ALA A 248 -24.38 8.86 -12.27
CA ALA A 248 -25.63 9.62 -12.21
C ALA A 248 -25.75 10.39 -10.88
N VAL A 249 -25.44 9.75 -9.75
CA VAL A 249 -25.37 10.41 -8.44
C VAL A 249 -24.35 11.54 -8.46
N ALA A 250 -23.14 11.30 -8.97
CA ALA A 250 -22.11 12.35 -9.04
C ALA A 250 -22.56 13.54 -9.89
N TYR A 251 -23.22 13.33 -11.02
CA TYR A 251 -23.76 14.40 -11.86
C TYR A 251 -24.92 15.17 -11.21
N ALA A 252 -25.75 14.49 -10.41
CA ALA A 252 -26.79 15.14 -9.61
C ALA A 252 -26.18 16.02 -8.52
N LEU A 253 -25.15 15.54 -7.83
CA LEU A 253 -24.44 16.29 -6.78
C LEU A 253 -23.68 17.50 -7.34
N VAL A 254 -23.01 17.38 -8.50
CA VAL A 254 -22.35 18.51 -9.18
C VAL A 254 -23.32 19.66 -9.42
N GLY A 255 -24.59 19.37 -9.72
CA GLY A 255 -25.61 20.38 -9.98
C GLY A 255 -26.03 21.20 -8.74
N ARG A 256 -25.81 20.65 -7.53
CA ARG A 256 -26.23 21.26 -6.26
C ARG A 256 -25.08 21.95 -5.50
N ARG A 257 -23.83 21.67 -5.85
CA ARG A 257 -22.62 22.11 -5.13
C ARG A 257 -21.95 23.33 -5.75
N ASP A 258 -21.65 24.36 -4.96
CA ASP A 258 -20.87 25.51 -5.43
C ASP A 258 -19.38 25.19 -5.60
N LEU A 259 -18.70 25.95 -6.47
CA LEU A 259 -17.27 25.73 -6.72
C LEU A 259 -16.46 25.89 -5.41
N GLY A 260 -15.47 25.03 -5.20
CA GLY A 260 -14.64 25.05 -3.97
C GLY A 260 -15.33 24.50 -2.72
N SER A 261 -16.66 24.48 -2.66
CA SER A 261 -17.40 23.91 -1.51
C SER A 261 -17.45 22.38 -1.53
N GLY A 262 -17.42 21.72 -0.38
CA GLY A 262 -17.84 20.32 -0.22
C GLY A 262 -19.29 20.26 0.25
N LEU A 263 -20.01 19.17 0.00
CA LEU A 263 -21.34 18.96 0.62
C LEU A 263 -21.22 18.49 2.07
N LEU A 264 -20.07 17.93 2.45
CA LEU A 264 -19.75 17.63 3.85
C LEU A 264 -19.31 18.91 4.55
N PRO A 265 -19.95 19.28 5.68
CA PRO A 265 -19.61 20.51 6.39
C PRO A 265 -18.20 20.44 6.97
N GLU A 266 -17.43 21.51 6.79
CA GLU A 266 -16.17 21.68 7.51
C GLU A 266 -16.48 22.09 8.96
N ARG A 267 -15.95 21.32 9.91
CA ARG A 267 -16.13 21.67 11.33
C ARG A 267 -15.20 22.83 11.66
N PRO A 268 -15.70 23.98 12.17
CA PRO A 268 -14.82 25.00 12.71
C PRO A 268 -13.99 24.35 13.82
N GLY A 269 -12.67 24.54 13.74
CA GLY A 269 -11.76 24.04 14.76
C GLY A 269 -12.11 24.62 16.13
N LYS A 270 -11.57 24.02 17.20
CA LYS A 270 -11.69 24.61 18.54
C LYS A 270 -11.03 25.98 18.56
N GLU A 271 -11.70 26.95 19.16
CA GLU A 271 -11.22 28.33 19.34
C GLU A 271 -9.91 28.39 20.13
N SER A 272 -9.76 27.52 21.14
CA SER A 272 -8.53 27.38 21.92
C SER A 272 -7.90 25.99 21.79
N ALA A 273 -6.56 25.96 21.85
CA ALA A 273 -5.78 24.72 21.80
C ALA A 273 -4.73 24.68 22.93
N PRO A 274 -5.17 24.57 24.21
CA PRO A 274 -4.29 24.69 25.38
C PRO A 274 -3.20 23.60 25.45
N GLY A 275 -3.35 22.50 24.71
CA GLY A 275 -2.36 21.42 24.61
C GLY A 275 -1.21 21.67 23.61
N LEU A 276 -1.24 22.76 22.83
CA LEU A 276 -0.18 23.10 21.88
C LEU A 276 0.87 24.04 22.49
N ARG A 277 1.60 23.53 23.47
CA ARG A 277 2.54 24.33 24.28
C ARG A 277 4.00 24.24 23.81
N GLY A 278 4.30 23.39 22.82
CA GLY A 278 5.68 23.20 22.35
C GLY A 278 5.83 22.30 21.13
N PRO A 279 7.07 22.11 20.64
CA PRO A 279 7.36 21.43 19.37
C PRO A 279 6.87 19.98 19.34
N VAL A 280 7.03 19.24 20.45
CA VAL A 280 6.56 17.84 20.55
C VAL A 280 5.04 17.77 20.49
N SER A 281 4.33 18.67 21.19
CA SER A 281 2.86 18.69 21.17
C SER A 281 2.28 19.05 19.79
N LEU A 282 2.94 19.96 19.07
CA LEU A 282 2.61 20.29 17.69
C LEU A 282 2.86 19.09 16.77
N ALA A 283 4.04 18.49 16.85
CA ALA A 283 4.40 17.29 16.09
C ALA A 283 3.43 16.13 16.36
N TRP A 284 3.07 15.89 17.63
CA TRP A 284 2.07 14.89 17.99
C TRP A 284 0.71 15.17 17.35
N ARG A 285 0.21 16.41 17.42
CA ARG A 285 -1.06 16.79 16.77
C ARG A 285 -1.02 16.53 15.26
N LEU A 286 0.10 16.83 14.61
CA LEU A 286 0.27 16.61 13.18
C LEU A 286 0.36 15.11 12.84
N HIS A 287 1.09 14.33 13.63
CA HIS A 287 1.45 12.94 13.30
C HIS A 287 0.51 11.88 13.86
N ARG A 288 -0.25 12.16 14.93
CA ARG A 288 -1.14 11.17 15.58
C ARG A 288 -2.10 10.47 14.61
N GLY A 289 -2.60 11.19 13.61
CA GLY A 289 -3.48 10.59 12.60
C GLY A 289 -2.75 9.65 11.64
N LEU A 290 -1.47 9.91 11.34
CA LEU A 290 -0.64 8.99 10.57
C LEU A 290 -0.26 7.78 11.42
N LEU A 291 0.20 8.00 12.66
CA LEU A 291 0.53 6.94 13.61
C LEU A 291 -0.66 6.01 13.85
N ALA A 292 -1.87 6.53 14.09
CA ALA A 292 -3.05 5.70 14.30
C ALA A 292 -3.37 4.81 13.10
N LYS A 293 -3.26 5.34 11.87
CA LYS A 293 -3.48 4.54 10.65
C LYS A 293 -2.42 3.46 10.48
N TRP A 294 -1.16 3.80 10.75
CA TRP A 294 -0.06 2.83 10.73
C TRP A 294 -0.23 1.77 11.83
N ALA A 295 -0.65 2.15 13.02
CA ALA A 295 -0.92 1.23 14.12
C ALA A 295 -2.00 0.22 13.72
N VAL A 296 -3.12 0.67 13.16
CA VAL A 296 -4.18 -0.22 12.66
C VAL A 296 -3.65 -1.14 11.56
N ALA A 297 -2.94 -0.60 10.57
CA ALA A 297 -2.43 -1.37 9.44
C ALA A 297 -1.39 -2.43 9.87
N MET A 298 -0.42 -2.06 10.71
CA MET A 298 0.63 -2.97 11.18
C MET A 298 0.09 -3.99 12.17
N THR A 299 -0.85 -3.62 13.04
CA THR A 299 -1.54 -4.57 13.93
C THR A 299 -2.31 -5.61 13.12
N ALA A 300 -3.08 -5.17 12.12
CA ALA A 300 -3.84 -6.08 11.25
C ALA A 300 -2.91 -6.99 10.42
N PHE A 301 -1.85 -6.44 9.84
CA PHE A 301 -0.88 -7.22 9.07
C PHE A 301 -0.11 -8.21 9.94
N ALA A 302 0.25 -7.84 11.17
CA ALA A 302 0.92 -8.72 12.10
C ALA A 302 0.01 -9.82 12.64
N ALA A 303 -1.25 -9.49 12.96
CA ALA A 303 -2.28 -10.48 13.30
C ALA A 303 -2.46 -11.52 12.19
N LEU A 304 -2.41 -11.08 10.92
CA LEU A 304 -2.48 -11.96 9.76
C LEU A 304 -1.27 -12.91 9.67
N GLY A 305 -0.07 -12.42 9.97
CA GLY A 305 1.12 -13.26 10.12
C GLY A 305 1.00 -14.29 11.24
N GLY A 306 0.44 -13.89 12.39
CA GLY A 306 0.14 -14.83 13.47
C GLY A 306 -0.85 -15.90 13.00
N ALA A 307 -1.87 -15.50 12.24
CA ALA A 307 -2.87 -16.40 11.67
C ALA A 307 -2.31 -17.40 10.66
N LEU A 308 -1.18 -17.06 10.02
CA LEU A 308 -0.45 -17.95 9.13
C LEU A 308 0.42 -18.98 9.85
N GLY A 309 0.58 -18.87 11.17
CA GLY A 309 1.38 -19.79 11.98
C GLY A 309 1.06 -21.28 11.77
N PRO A 310 -0.21 -21.72 11.87
CA PRO A 310 -0.58 -23.12 11.62
C PRO A 310 -0.19 -23.62 10.23
N LEU A 311 -0.32 -22.75 9.21
CA LEU A 311 0.10 -23.07 7.85
C LEU A 311 1.62 -23.18 7.76
N ALA A 312 2.36 -22.26 8.37
CA ALA A 312 3.81 -22.34 8.43
C ALA A 312 4.22 -23.66 9.09
N ARG A 313 3.60 -24.06 10.22
CA ARG A 313 3.86 -25.34 10.89
C ARG A 313 3.63 -26.55 9.99
N ASP A 314 2.47 -26.64 9.34
CA ASP A 314 2.14 -27.77 8.44
C ASP A 314 3.00 -27.79 7.18
N PHE A 315 3.38 -26.63 6.64
CA PHE A 315 4.25 -26.55 5.47
C PHE A 315 5.69 -26.96 5.81
N LEU A 316 6.21 -26.48 6.95
CA LEU A 316 7.59 -26.69 7.38
C LEU A 316 7.83 -28.09 7.95
N SER A 317 6.80 -28.78 8.43
CA SER A 317 6.89 -30.17 8.91
C SER A 317 7.01 -31.20 7.78
N ARG A 318 6.79 -30.81 6.53
CA ARG A 318 6.84 -31.71 5.37
C ARG A 318 8.23 -31.71 4.74
N PRO A 319 8.85 -32.87 4.52
CA PRO A 319 10.13 -32.95 3.82
C PRO A 319 9.96 -32.47 2.37
N SER A 320 10.62 -31.37 2.03
CA SER A 320 10.65 -30.84 0.67
C SER A 320 11.95 -30.08 0.41
N ILE A 321 12.38 -30.04 -0.86
CA ILE A 321 13.54 -29.25 -1.29
C ILE A 321 13.39 -27.77 -0.92
N VAL A 322 12.15 -27.26 -0.88
CA VAL A 322 11.83 -25.88 -0.50
C VAL A 322 12.12 -25.65 0.97
N VAL A 323 11.70 -26.56 1.84
CA VAL A 323 11.97 -26.49 3.29
C VAL A 323 13.46 -26.59 3.58
N THR A 324 14.19 -27.49 2.90
CA THR A 324 15.65 -27.58 3.02
C THR A 324 16.35 -26.30 2.57
N ASN A 325 15.91 -25.68 1.49
CA ASN A 325 16.44 -24.40 1.02
C ASN A 325 16.16 -23.27 2.02
N ILE A 326 14.96 -23.23 2.63
CA ILE A 326 14.60 -22.26 3.66
C ILE A 326 15.46 -22.47 4.92
N ALA A 327 15.68 -23.71 5.35
CA ALA A 327 16.52 -24.05 6.50
C ALA A 327 17.96 -23.54 6.31
N ASN A 328 18.54 -23.83 5.14
CA ASN A 328 19.88 -23.39 4.75
C ASN A 328 19.97 -21.86 4.67
N LEU A 329 18.93 -21.17 4.15
CA LEU A 329 18.86 -19.71 4.12
C LEU A 329 18.90 -19.13 5.54
N LEU A 330 18.03 -19.63 6.41
CA LEU A 330 17.87 -19.05 7.74
C LEU A 330 19.06 -19.39 8.65
N GLY A 331 19.88 -20.38 8.27
CA GLY A 331 20.98 -20.89 9.09
C GLY A 331 20.45 -21.59 10.33
N VAL A 332 19.26 -22.20 10.22
CA VAL A 332 18.48 -22.74 11.31
C VAL A 332 18.27 -24.24 11.07
N ALA A 333 18.38 -25.04 12.13
CA ALA A 333 18.16 -26.49 12.06
C ALA A 333 16.71 -26.80 11.62
N GLN A 334 16.48 -28.00 11.09
CA GLN A 334 15.15 -28.36 10.58
C GLN A 334 14.04 -28.29 11.64
N ASP A 335 14.41 -28.55 12.89
CA ASP A 335 13.51 -28.52 14.05
C ASP A 335 13.14 -27.09 14.49
N ASP A 336 13.92 -26.08 14.08
CA ASP A 336 13.78 -24.69 14.51
C ASP A 336 13.18 -23.78 13.39
N LEU A 337 12.71 -24.34 12.27
CA LEU A 337 12.19 -23.51 11.16
C LEU A 337 10.98 -22.66 11.53
N LEU A 338 10.20 -23.02 12.56
CA LEU A 338 9.12 -22.17 13.06
C LEU A 338 9.66 -20.87 13.67
N ASP A 339 10.77 -20.95 14.40
CA ASP A 339 11.45 -19.78 14.95
C ASP A 339 12.07 -18.93 13.83
N GLY A 340 12.59 -19.60 12.80
CA GLY A 340 13.02 -18.96 11.56
C GLY A 340 11.90 -18.22 10.81
N TYR A 341 10.71 -18.82 10.73
CA TYR A 341 9.50 -18.17 10.19
C TYR A 341 9.14 -16.91 10.97
N MET A 342 9.12 -17.00 12.31
CA MET A 342 8.82 -15.87 13.19
C MET A 342 9.83 -14.73 13.00
N TRP A 343 11.12 -15.06 12.92
CA TRP A 343 12.18 -14.09 12.65
C TRP A 343 12.00 -13.38 11.30
N TYR A 344 11.80 -14.16 10.24
CA TYR A 344 11.63 -13.59 8.90
C TYR A 344 10.37 -12.70 8.83
N PHE A 345 9.32 -13.06 9.55
CA PHE A 345 8.12 -12.23 9.67
C PHE A 345 8.38 -10.93 10.44
N ILE A 346 9.19 -10.95 11.50
CA ILE A 346 9.66 -9.74 12.19
C ILE A 346 10.41 -8.83 11.22
N LEU A 347 11.33 -9.36 10.43
CA LEU A 347 12.09 -8.56 9.44
C LEU A 347 11.17 -7.89 8.42
N ILE A 348 10.18 -8.62 7.89
CA ILE A 348 9.17 -8.04 6.98
C ILE A 348 8.41 -6.89 7.66
N LEU A 349 7.95 -7.09 8.90
CA LEU A 349 7.27 -6.06 9.68
C LEU A 349 8.18 -4.85 9.91
N ALA A 350 9.43 -5.10 10.25
CA ALA A 350 10.40 -4.07 10.61
C ALA A 350 10.78 -3.21 9.39
N TYR A 351 10.93 -3.80 8.21
CA TYR A 351 11.09 -3.06 6.95
C TYR A 351 9.88 -2.21 6.59
N CYS A 352 8.67 -2.74 6.81
CA CYS A 352 7.44 -1.97 6.63
C CYS A 352 7.39 -0.79 7.61
N ILE A 353 7.68 -1.03 8.89
CA ILE A 353 7.65 -0.01 9.94
C ILE A 353 8.78 1.02 9.78
N ALA A 354 9.92 0.65 9.19
CA ALA A 354 11.02 1.58 8.86
C ALA A 354 10.59 2.68 7.88
N LEU A 355 9.52 2.47 7.09
CA LEU A 355 8.93 3.52 6.26
C LEU A 355 8.28 4.63 7.11
N PHE A 356 7.82 4.33 8.33
CA PHE A 356 7.19 5.31 9.20
C PHE A 356 8.09 6.53 9.51
N PRO A 357 9.31 6.38 10.05
CA PRO A 357 10.21 7.52 10.27
C PRO A 357 10.59 8.24 8.96
N VAL A 358 10.71 7.52 7.84
CA VAL A 358 10.94 8.11 6.50
C VAL A 358 9.79 9.05 6.11
N LEU A 359 8.54 8.61 6.26
CA LEU A 359 7.36 9.43 5.99
C LEU A 359 7.24 10.64 6.93
N MET A 360 7.65 10.49 8.20
CA MET A 360 7.71 11.60 9.16
C MET A 360 8.68 12.69 8.70
N ILE A 361 9.82 12.32 8.12
CA ILE A 361 10.83 13.24 7.63
C ILE A 361 10.40 13.89 6.31
N MET A 362 9.83 13.13 5.38
CA MET A 362 9.22 13.70 4.17
C MET A 362 8.15 14.74 4.50
N ARG A 363 7.46 14.57 5.64
CA ARG A 363 6.49 15.55 6.11
C ARG A 363 7.13 16.86 6.58
N LEU A 364 8.35 16.86 7.10
CA LEU A 364 9.09 18.10 7.37
C LEU A 364 9.26 18.91 6.09
N ARG A 365 9.64 18.26 4.97
CA ARG A 365 9.71 18.93 3.66
C ARG A 365 8.34 19.41 3.18
N SER A 366 7.27 18.67 3.44
CA SER A 366 5.91 19.11 3.13
C SER A 366 5.47 20.33 3.95
N GLU A 367 5.90 20.47 5.20
CA GLU A 367 5.62 21.65 6.02
C GLU A 367 6.41 22.86 5.50
N GLU A 368 7.68 22.66 5.13
CA GLU A 368 8.55 23.70 4.53
C GLU A 368 7.99 24.21 3.19
N SER A 369 7.78 23.31 2.22
CA SER A 369 7.28 23.66 0.88
C SER A 369 5.86 24.24 0.83
N SER A 370 5.12 24.18 1.94
CA SER A 370 3.77 24.73 2.07
C SER A 370 3.71 26.07 2.80
N GLY A 371 4.87 26.64 3.19
CA GLY A 371 4.97 27.87 3.96
C GLY A 371 4.59 27.74 5.45
N ARG A 372 4.04 26.60 5.89
CA ARG A 372 3.65 26.39 7.30
C ARG A 372 4.85 26.38 8.23
N ALA A 373 6.00 25.88 7.79
CA ALA A 373 7.21 25.91 8.61
C ALA A 373 7.69 27.35 8.86
N GLU A 374 7.55 28.25 7.88
CA GLU A 374 7.92 29.67 8.01
C GLU A 374 7.04 30.39 9.05
N ALA A 375 5.72 30.14 9.03
CA ALA A 375 4.81 30.65 10.04
C ALA A 375 5.13 30.16 11.47
N VAL A 376 5.75 28.98 11.60
CA VAL A 376 6.26 28.50 12.89
C VAL A 376 7.57 29.20 13.26
N GLN A 377 8.44 29.51 12.29
CA GLN A 377 9.70 30.23 12.52
C GLN A 377 9.52 31.72 12.83
N SER A 378 8.34 32.31 12.60
CA SER A 378 8.01 33.64 13.12
C SER A 378 7.72 33.65 14.63
N THR A 379 7.69 32.49 15.27
CA THR A 379 7.63 32.34 16.73
C THR A 379 9.05 32.13 17.30
N PRO A 380 9.25 32.15 18.63
CA PRO A 380 10.56 31.87 19.25
C PRO A 380 11.11 30.45 19.04
N LEU A 381 10.43 29.59 18.25
CA LEU A 381 10.81 28.21 18.04
C LEU A 381 11.90 28.07 16.97
N THR A 382 13.09 27.62 17.37
CA THR A 382 14.21 27.39 16.44
C THR A 382 13.96 26.21 15.50
N ARG A 383 14.57 26.25 14.30
CA ARG A 383 14.54 25.16 13.28
C ARG A 383 14.88 23.78 13.88
N VAL A 384 15.89 23.73 14.76
CA VAL A 384 16.33 22.48 15.41
C VAL A 384 15.29 21.98 16.43
N ARG A 385 14.74 22.86 17.27
CA ARG A 385 13.70 22.47 18.26
C ARG A 385 12.43 22.00 17.56
N TRP A 386 12.08 22.64 16.44
CA TRP A 386 10.98 22.21 15.58
C TRP A 386 11.20 20.81 15.03
N ALA A 387 12.33 20.56 14.35
CA ALA A 387 12.64 19.23 13.79
C ALA A 387 12.77 18.15 14.89
N ALA A 388 13.42 18.46 16.01
CA ALA A 388 13.55 17.55 17.15
C ALA A 388 12.19 17.09 17.69
N GLY A 389 11.19 17.97 17.72
CA GLY A 389 9.81 17.60 18.10
C GLY A 389 9.23 16.52 17.20
N HIS A 390 9.47 16.60 15.89
CA HIS A 390 9.05 15.58 14.93
C HIS A 390 9.84 14.28 15.09
N LEU A 391 11.14 14.36 15.35
CA LEU A 391 12.01 13.19 15.53
C LEU A 391 11.65 12.39 16.79
N VAL A 392 11.31 13.05 17.90
CA VAL A 392 10.84 12.37 19.12
C VAL A 392 9.56 11.58 18.84
N VAL A 393 8.59 12.19 18.15
CA VAL A 393 7.33 11.51 17.80
C VAL A 393 7.57 10.37 16.80
N ALA A 394 8.50 10.54 15.86
CA ALA A 394 8.89 9.49 14.93
C ALA A 394 9.54 8.30 15.65
N ALA A 395 10.51 8.55 16.53
CA ALA A 395 11.23 7.52 17.28
C ALA A 395 10.30 6.72 18.20
N LEU A 396 9.48 7.41 19.01
CA LEU A 396 8.50 6.77 19.87
C LEU A 396 7.42 6.04 19.07
N GLY A 397 6.97 6.64 17.96
CA GLY A 397 6.00 6.02 17.05
C GLY A 397 6.52 4.69 16.48
N THR A 398 7.78 4.63 16.04
CA THR A 398 8.42 3.39 15.56
C THR A 398 8.39 2.30 16.62
N VAL A 399 8.76 2.60 17.87
CA VAL A 399 8.74 1.64 18.98
C VAL A 399 7.32 1.15 19.27
N VAL A 400 6.35 2.07 19.32
CA VAL A 400 4.94 1.72 19.52
C VAL A 400 4.42 0.82 18.40
N LEU A 401 4.79 1.08 17.14
CA LEU A 401 4.37 0.25 16.01
C LEU A 401 4.99 -1.15 16.07
N LEU A 402 6.27 -1.27 16.40
CA LEU A 402 6.93 -2.57 16.58
C LEU A 402 6.29 -3.37 17.73
N ALA A 403 6.03 -2.70 18.87
CA ALA A 403 5.39 -3.33 20.01
C ALA A 403 3.96 -3.81 19.69
N LEU A 404 3.14 -2.97 19.04
CA LEU A 404 1.77 -3.34 18.66
C LEU A 404 1.75 -4.49 17.65
N ALA A 405 2.63 -4.46 16.65
CA ALA A 405 2.77 -5.54 15.69
C ALA A 405 3.19 -6.85 16.39
N ALA A 406 4.16 -6.77 17.30
CA ALA A 406 4.62 -7.93 18.06
C ALA A 406 3.54 -8.54 18.94
N LEU A 407 2.80 -7.71 19.67
CA LEU A 407 1.69 -8.14 20.51
C LEU A 407 0.58 -8.77 19.67
N ALA A 408 0.24 -8.18 18.52
CA ALA A 408 -0.81 -8.70 17.65
C ALA A 408 -0.45 -10.04 17.00
N PHE A 409 0.79 -10.18 16.50
CA PHE A 409 1.27 -11.43 15.95
C PHE A 409 1.24 -12.53 17.01
N SER A 410 1.86 -12.27 18.17
CA SER A 410 2.01 -13.26 19.24
C SER A 410 0.68 -13.68 19.86
N THR A 411 -0.27 -12.76 20.04
CA THR A 411 -1.62 -13.12 20.52
C THR A 411 -2.34 -14.03 19.54
N VAL A 412 -2.34 -13.71 18.24
CA VAL A 412 -3.02 -14.56 17.25
C VAL A 412 -2.30 -15.90 17.08
N TYR A 413 -0.98 -15.90 17.04
CA TYR A 413 -0.18 -17.13 16.96
C TYR A 413 -0.46 -18.05 18.16
N ALA A 414 -0.47 -17.50 19.37
CA ALA A 414 -0.77 -18.26 20.60
C ALA A 414 -2.19 -18.82 20.62
N LEU A 415 -3.19 -18.05 20.16
CA LEU A 415 -4.58 -18.50 20.08
C LEU A 415 -4.77 -19.70 19.15
N LEU A 416 -3.94 -19.83 18.11
CA LEU A 416 -4.09 -20.88 17.11
C LEU A 416 -3.17 -22.09 17.33
N LEU A 417 -2.00 -21.89 17.93
CA LEU A 417 -0.98 -22.93 18.08
C LEU A 417 -0.67 -23.31 19.53
N GLY A 418 -1.26 -22.61 20.51
CA GLY A 418 -1.13 -22.90 21.93
C GLY A 418 0.19 -22.43 22.58
N ASP A 419 1.03 -21.69 21.85
CA ASP A 419 2.33 -21.23 22.34
C ASP A 419 2.36 -19.70 22.50
N PHE A 420 2.58 -19.23 23.74
CA PHE A 420 2.63 -17.81 24.07
C PHE A 420 4.06 -17.26 23.94
N ALA A 421 4.54 -17.15 22.71
CA ALA A 421 5.86 -16.58 22.41
C ALA A 421 5.92 -15.03 22.51
N ALA A 422 4.98 -14.39 23.22
CA ALA A 422 4.83 -12.92 23.19
C ALA A 422 6.04 -12.14 23.75
N PRO A 423 6.63 -12.49 24.91
CA PRO A 423 7.81 -11.77 25.40
C PRO A 423 9.02 -11.91 24.47
N ARG A 424 9.25 -13.10 23.92
CA ARG A 424 10.33 -13.40 22.98
C ARG A 424 10.15 -12.63 21.68
N PHE A 425 8.96 -12.70 21.08
CA PHE A 425 8.65 -11.99 19.84
C PHE A 425 8.66 -10.47 20.02
N LEU A 426 8.19 -9.97 21.17
CA LEU A 426 8.26 -8.54 21.50
C LEU A 426 9.71 -8.07 21.66
N ALA A 427 10.56 -8.82 22.36
CA ALA A 427 11.98 -8.48 22.50
C ALA A 427 12.68 -8.44 21.13
N ALA A 428 12.43 -9.45 20.29
CA ALA A 428 12.99 -9.54 18.94
C ALA A 428 12.49 -8.40 18.02
N ALA A 429 11.20 -8.08 18.05
CA ALA A 429 10.67 -6.96 17.28
C ALA A 429 11.21 -5.61 17.76
N LEU A 430 11.39 -5.42 19.07
CA LEU A 430 11.94 -4.19 19.63
C LEU A 430 13.45 -4.03 19.36
N SER A 431 14.20 -5.13 19.18
CA SER A 431 15.61 -5.05 18.77
C SER A 431 15.81 -4.46 17.38
N GLU A 432 14.75 -4.38 16.56
CA GLU A 432 14.79 -3.76 15.23
C GLU A 432 14.68 -2.22 15.25
N ALA A 433 14.33 -1.62 16.40
CA ALA A 433 14.14 -0.17 16.50
C ALA A 433 15.39 0.64 16.14
N PRO A 434 16.62 0.28 16.57
CA PRO A 434 17.85 0.99 16.19
C PRO A 434 18.08 1.03 14.68
N ALA A 435 17.83 -0.08 13.98
CA ALA A 435 17.98 -0.15 12.53
C ALA A 435 16.95 0.76 11.82
N ALA A 436 15.68 0.71 12.25
CA ALA A 436 14.63 1.60 11.73
C ALA A 436 14.92 3.09 11.99
N TRP A 437 15.47 3.43 13.15
CA TRP A 437 15.88 4.80 13.45
C TRP A 437 17.07 5.26 12.59
N CYS A 438 18.02 4.37 12.31
CA CYS A 438 19.16 4.66 11.44
C CYS A 438 18.70 5.04 10.01
N VAL A 439 17.73 4.31 9.45
CA VAL A 439 17.10 4.63 8.15
C VAL A 439 16.45 6.02 8.18
N GLY A 440 15.74 6.34 9.27
CA GLY A 440 15.21 7.67 9.51
C GLY A 440 16.31 8.74 9.60
N ALA A 441 17.38 8.50 10.37
CA ALA A 441 18.47 9.45 10.54
C ALA A 441 19.18 9.76 9.21
N LEU A 442 19.35 8.77 8.33
CA LEU A 442 19.88 8.96 6.98
C LEU A 442 18.95 9.84 6.13
N CYS A 443 17.63 9.63 6.22
CA CYS A 443 16.65 10.48 5.55
C CYS A 443 16.68 11.92 6.10
N LEU A 444 16.90 12.11 7.41
CA LEU A 444 17.02 13.42 8.02
C LEU A 444 18.27 14.15 7.53
N LEU A 445 19.40 13.43 7.41
CA LEU A 445 20.62 13.97 6.84
C LEU A 445 20.39 14.43 5.40
N ALA A 446 19.77 13.59 4.57
CA ALA A 446 19.39 13.94 3.20
C ALA A 446 18.45 15.15 3.16
N TYR A 447 17.48 15.21 4.07
CA TYR A 447 16.59 16.37 4.21
C TYR A 447 17.34 17.64 4.59
N GLY A 448 18.28 17.58 5.53
CA GLY A 448 19.09 18.72 5.98
C GLY A 448 20.01 19.26 4.89
N LEU A 449 20.70 18.38 4.15
CA LEU A 449 21.68 18.74 3.12
C LEU A 449 21.04 19.14 1.79
N LEU A 450 20.05 18.39 1.31
CA LEU A 450 19.51 18.50 -0.06
C LEU A 450 17.97 18.55 -0.06
N PRO A 451 17.34 19.64 0.41
CA PRO A 451 15.89 19.68 0.62
C PRO A 451 15.06 19.41 -0.65
N ARG A 452 15.52 19.90 -1.81
CA ARG A 452 14.83 19.73 -3.10
C ARG A 452 14.78 18.26 -3.54
N ALA A 453 15.84 17.51 -3.29
CA ALA A 453 15.94 16.09 -3.61
C ALA A 453 15.51 15.17 -2.46
N SER A 454 15.28 15.72 -1.25
CA SER A 454 15.05 14.96 -0.02
C SER A 454 13.96 13.91 -0.15
N VAL A 455 12.84 14.23 -0.80
CA VAL A 455 11.73 13.27 -1.02
C VAL A 455 12.16 12.09 -1.87
N ALA A 456 12.90 12.33 -2.96
CA ALA A 456 13.42 11.26 -3.81
C ALA A 456 14.47 10.42 -3.07
N LEU A 457 15.38 11.07 -2.34
CA LEU A 457 16.40 10.41 -1.54
C LEU A 457 15.78 9.55 -0.42
N CYS A 458 14.73 10.02 0.25
CA CYS A 458 14.00 9.25 1.27
C CYS A 458 13.44 7.95 0.69
N TRP A 459 12.84 8.00 -0.51
CA TRP A 459 12.36 6.80 -1.20
C TRP A 459 13.51 5.88 -1.61
N VAL A 460 14.58 6.42 -2.18
CA VAL A 460 15.77 5.63 -2.56
C VAL A 460 16.36 4.93 -1.34
N VAL A 461 16.53 5.63 -0.22
CA VAL A 461 17.03 5.06 1.03
C VAL A 461 16.15 3.89 1.48
N TRP A 462 14.83 4.06 1.56
CA TRP A 462 13.93 2.99 1.99
C TRP A 462 13.90 1.81 1.01
N ILE A 463 13.86 2.08 -0.30
CA ILE A 463 13.89 1.04 -1.35
C ILE A 463 15.20 0.26 -1.27
N LEU A 464 16.34 0.93 -1.11
CA LEU A 464 17.63 0.26 -0.99
C LEU A 464 17.73 -0.54 0.31
N THR A 465 17.22 -0.04 1.44
CA THR A 465 17.13 -0.84 2.68
C THR A 465 16.35 -2.13 2.45
N ALA A 466 15.17 -2.05 1.81
CA ALA A 466 14.38 -3.24 1.54
C ALA A 466 15.06 -4.17 0.51
N ALA A 467 15.56 -3.61 -0.59
CA ALA A 467 16.16 -4.36 -1.70
C ALA A 467 17.41 -5.11 -1.25
N LEU A 468 18.34 -4.41 -0.59
CA LEU A 468 19.61 -4.95 -0.09
C LEU A 468 19.45 -5.83 1.16
N GLY A 469 18.25 -5.87 1.73
CA GLY A 469 17.94 -6.56 2.98
C GLY A 469 17.66 -8.04 2.80
N GLN A 470 17.67 -8.77 3.92
CA GLN A 470 17.51 -10.23 3.98
C GLN A 470 16.16 -10.74 3.42
N VAL A 471 15.17 -9.85 3.29
CA VAL A 471 13.85 -10.19 2.75
C VAL A 471 13.83 -10.21 1.23
N VAL A 472 14.33 -9.16 0.55
CA VAL A 472 14.19 -9.03 -0.91
C VAL A 472 15.40 -9.58 -1.65
N ALA A 473 16.59 -9.51 -1.05
CA ALA A 473 17.83 -9.97 -1.68
C ALA A 473 17.80 -11.43 -2.22
N PRO A 474 17.13 -12.38 -1.56
CA PRO A 474 16.93 -13.73 -2.09
C PRO A 474 16.30 -13.81 -3.48
N PHE A 475 15.41 -12.86 -3.86
CA PHE A 475 14.73 -12.89 -5.17
C PHE A 475 15.68 -12.67 -6.35
N TYR A 476 16.87 -12.10 -6.12
CA TYR A 476 17.91 -11.91 -7.13
C TYR A 476 19.21 -12.62 -6.78
N GLY A 477 19.17 -13.60 -5.88
CA GLY A 477 20.26 -14.55 -5.61
C GLY A 477 21.27 -14.12 -4.53
N VAL A 478 21.03 -13.03 -3.80
CA VAL A 478 21.88 -12.59 -2.69
C VAL A 478 21.25 -13.02 -1.36
N TRP A 479 21.64 -14.19 -0.88
CA TRP A 479 21.12 -14.76 0.37
C TRP A 479 21.87 -14.18 1.57
N GLY A 480 21.16 -13.83 2.66
CA GLY A 480 21.74 -13.17 3.85
C GLY A 480 21.79 -11.63 3.80
N GLY A 481 21.31 -11.02 2.71
CA GLY A 481 21.32 -9.56 2.53
C GLY A 481 22.74 -9.02 2.31
N THR A 482 22.90 -7.71 2.46
CA THR A 482 24.21 -7.04 2.30
C THR A 482 24.61 -6.30 3.58
N PRO A 483 25.91 -6.10 3.84
CA PRO A 483 26.38 -5.36 5.02
C PRO A 483 26.03 -3.86 4.98
N PHE A 484 25.55 -3.34 3.86
CA PHE A 484 25.12 -1.94 3.75
C PHE A 484 23.73 -1.68 4.36
N GLU A 485 23.03 -2.75 4.71
CA GLU A 485 21.66 -2.70 5.16
C GLU A 485 21.60 -2.68 6.71
N PRO A 486 20.91 -1.71 7.35
CA PRO A 486 20.98 -1.57 8.81
C PRO A 486 20.48 -2.77 9.61
N PHE A 487 19.50 -3.53 9.12
CA PHE A 487 18.95 -4.68 9.85
C PHE A 487 19.84 -5.92 9.77
N HIS A 488 20.80 -5.97 8.82
CA HIS A 488 21.81 -7.03 8.71
C HIS A 488 22.59 -7.27 10.02
N TYR A 489 22.71 -6.23 10.84
CA TYR A 489 23.44 -6.26 12.10
C TYR A 489 22.58 -6.62 13.33
N VAL A 490 21.27 -6.80 13.17
CA VAL A 490 20.38 -7.22 14.25
C VAL A 490 20.32 -8.76 14.28
N PRO A 491 20.71 -9.42 15.39
CA PRO A 491 20.81 -10.88 15.45
C PRO A 491 19.43 -11.54 15.56
N ASN A 492 19.31 -12.74 15.01
CA ASN A 492 18.08 -13.55 15.10
C ASN A 492 17.90 -14.11 16.52
N THR A 493 17.37 -13.27 17.40
CA THR A 493 17.12 -13.62 18.81
C THR A 493 16.00 -14.64 18.98
N VAL A 494 15.12 -14.81 17.98
CA VAL A 494 14.02 -15.79 18.06
C VAL A 494 14.56 -17.21 17.92
N ALA A 495 15.48 -17.43 16.99
CA ALA A 495 16.15 -18.72 16.77
C ALA A 495 17.38 -18.93 17.69
N GLY A 496 17.45 -18.21 18.81
CA GLY A 496 18.47 -18.43 19.84
C GLY A 496 19.87 -17.90 19.53
N GLN A 497 20.07 -17.07 18.50
CA GLN A 497 21.37 -16.43 18.29
C GLN A 497 21.71 -15.47 19.44
N PRO A 498 22.98 -15.44 19.89
CA PRO A 498 23.39 -14.58 21.00
C PRO A 498 23.21 -13.11 20.62
N TYR A 499 22.62 -12.34 21.53
CA TYR A 499 22.43 -10.91 21.33
C TYR A 499 23.76 -10.17 21.50
N GLY A 500 24.41 -9.86 20.38
CA GLY A 500 25.58 -8.99 20.36
C GLY A 500 25.19 -7.55 20.66
N THR A 501 25.69 -6.99 21.77
CA THR A 501 25.41 -5.58 22.13
C THR A 501 26.19 -4.59 21.25
N VAL A 502 27.36 -4.99 20.76
CA VAL A 502 28.26 -4.12 19.98
C VAL A 502 27.61 -3.61 18.69
N PRO A 503 27.02 -4.44 17.80
CA PRO A 503 26.40 -3.95 16.57
C PRO A 503 25.26 -2.95 16.82
N VAL A 504 24.47 -3.17 17.88
CA VAL A 504 23.38 -2.28 18.27
C VAL A 504 23.91 -0.94 18.77
N LEU A 505 24.95 -0.94 19.59
CA LEU A 505 25.60 0.29 20.04
C LEU A 505 26.20 1.08 18.87
N VAL A 506 26.81 0.39 17.89
CA VAL A 506 27.31 1.01 16.66
C VAL A 506 26.17 1.62 15.84
N LEU A 507 25.05 0.93 15.67
CA LEU A 507 23.87 1.46 14.98
C LEU A 507 23.29 2.70 15.69
N LEU A 508 23.22 2.69 17.02
CA LEU A 508 22.77 3.85 17.79
C LEU A 508 23.73 5.03 17.69
N ALA A 509 25.04 4.78 17.73
CA ALA A 509 26.06 5.81 17.54
C ALA A 509 25.99 6.42 16.14
N LEU A 510 25.83 5.59 15.10
CA LEU A 510 25.65 6.05 13.72
C LEU A 510 24.35 6.86 13.57
N THR A 511 23.26 6.38 14.16
CA THR A 511 21.97 7.10 14.18
C THR A 511 22.12 8.48 14.83
N ALA A 512 22.83 8.57 15.96
CA ALA A 512 23.08 9.84 16.66
C ALA A 512 23.94 10.79 15.81
N LEU A 513 24.98 10.27 15.15
CA LEU A 513 25.86 11.04 14.27
C LEU A 513 25.10 11.58 13.06
N LEU A 514 24.37 10.72 12.33
CA LEU A 514 23.54 11.12 11.18
C LEU A 514 22.47 12.13 11.58
N THR A 515 21.81 11.91 12.72
CA THR A 515 20.78 12.82 13.23
C THR A 515 21.37 14.19 13.56
N THR A 516 22.51 14.22 14.25
CA THR A 516 23.20 15.46 14.63
C THR A 516 23.67 16.21 13.38
N ALA A 517 24.28 15.52 12.42
CA ALA A 517 24.71 16.11 11.15
C ALA A 517 23.51 16.69 10.37
N GLY A 518 22.39 15.98 10.30
CA GLY A 518 21.16 16.45 9.66
C GLY A 518 20.57 17.70 10.34
N LEU A 519 20.55 17.74 11.68
CA LEU A 519 20.08 18.90 12.44
C LEU A 519 21.03 20.10 12.32
N LEU A 520 22.34 19.88 12.27
CA LEU A 520 23.33 20.94 12.06
C LEU A 520 23.24 21.52 10.64
N ALA A 521 23.03 20.68 9.63
CA ALA A 521 22.77 21.12 8.27
C ALA A 521 21.48 21.96 8.19
N LEU A 522 20.40 21.49 8.82
CA LEU A 522 19.13 22.22 8.91
C LEU A 522 19.27 23.57 9.61
N ARG A 523 20.12 23.66 10.65
CA ARG A 523 20.38 24.91 11.36
C ARG A 523 21.02 25.97 10.47
N ARG A 524 21.92 25.55 9.56
CA ARG A 524 22.68 26.46 8.69
C ARG A 524 21.95 26.83 7.40
N ARG A 525 20.96 26.04 6.98
CA ARG A 525 20.23 26.24 5.72
C ARG A 525 18.97 27.05 5.91
N ASP A 526 18.70 27.99 5.01
CA ASP A 526 17.44 28.73 4.97
C ASP A 526 16.23 27.88 4.54
N PHE A 527 15.04 28.32 4.97
CA PHE A 527 13.77 27.71 4.58
C PHE A 527 13.34 28.29 3.23
N GLY A 528 12.97 27.38 2.31
CA GLY A 528 12.57 27.68 0.93
C GLY A 528 12.09 26.45 0.15
#